data_AF-A0A7C5EJ89-F1
#
_entry.id   AF-A0A7C5EJ89-F1
#
_cell.length_a   1.000
_cell.length_b   1.000
_cell.length_c   1.000
_cell.angle_alpha   90.00
_cell.angle_beta   90.00
_cell.angle_gamma   90.00
#
_symmetry.space_group_name_H-M   'P 1'
#
loop_
_entity.id
_entity.type
_entity.pdbx_description
1 polymer ?
#
loop_
_entity_poly.entity_id
_entity_poly.type
_entity_poly.pdbx_seq_one_letter_code
_entity_poly.pdbx_strand_id
1 'polypeptide(L)'
;MTNGTGRVQRQLQGMKVLLTAILMLCGSGCNLKGSSSFGGILKTQLKPRRFELAEHFGVSHPEQIVTFELPQHAPTSGVWLVNEASNAVPFQFVEGGRKLALRTDLPAHAVRSWTLTTATSDQRPWDPDPDLVTLTETETHYELLNGLTGIRVPKAVDCNVTQKLPAPLQGVRMRDGQWVGQGENSLA
;
A
#
# COMPACT_ATOMS: atom_id res chain seq x y z
N MET A 1 -18.23 11.68 -61.85
CA MET A 1 -19.70 11.77 -61.99
C MET A 1 -20.30 11.08 -60.77
N THR A 2 -20.38 11.71 -59.59
CA THR A 2 -21.35 12.72 -59.07
C THR A 2 -22.80 12.24 -58.91
N ASN A 3 -23.30 12.53 -57.70
CA ASN A 3 -24.68 12.61 -57.19
C ASN A 3 -25.18 11.39 -56.40
N GLY A 4 -25.75 11.51 -55.19
CA GLY A 4 -26.04 12.68 -54.37
C GLY A 4 -26.98 12.32 -53.20
N THR A 5 -26.63 12.82 -52.00
CA THR A 5 -27.50 13.38 -50.93
C THR A 5 -28.80 12.70 -50.47
N GLY A 6 -28.82 12.35 -49.18
CA GLY A 6 -30.01 12.25 -48.33
C GLY A 6 -29.64 12.36 -46.83
N ARG A 7 -29.88 13.53 -46.24
CA ARG A 7 -29.67 13.91 -44.83
C ARG A 7 -31.00 13.79 -44.06
N VAL A 8 -31.02 13.22 -42.84
CA VAL A 8 -31.83 13.53 -41.62
C VAL A 8 -31.34 12.50 -40.56
N GLN A 9 -30.62 12.76 -39.46
CA GLN A 9 -30.62 13.75 -38.37
C GLN A 9 -31.85 13.71 -37.43
N ARG A 10 -31.73 12.95 -36.32
CA ARG A 10 -32.29 13.17 -34.95
C ARG A 10 -31.82 12.00 -34.05
N GLN A 11 -30.82 12.15 -33.18
CA GLN A 11 -30.83 12.72 -31.81
C GLN A 11 -31.86 12.13 -30.84
N LEU A 12 -31.35 11.48 -29.77
CA LEU A 12 -31.57 11.73 -28.32
C LEU A 12 -30.88 10.56 -27.56
N GLN A 13 -29.71 10.75 -26.95
CA GLN A 13 -29.46 11.23 -25.55
C GLN A 13 -30.17 10.36 -24.50
N GLY A 14 -29.60 9.97 -23.36
CA GLY A 14 -28.32 10.21 -22.65
C GLY A 14 -28.12 9.00 -21.71
N MET A 15 -27.04 8.82 -20.95
CA MET A 15 -26.52 9.74 -19.96
C MET A 15 -25.14 9.21 -19.54
N LYS A 16 -24.07 9.74 -20.13
CA LYS A 16 -22.71 9.62 -19.60
C LYS A 16 -22.57 10.69 -18.53
N VAL A 17 -22.58 10.31 -17.26
CA VAL A 17 -22.22 11.24 -16.18
C VAL A 17 -20.70 11.25 -16.09
N LEU A 18 -20.12 12.18 -16.83
CA LEU A 18 -18.74 12.63 -16.71
C LEU A 18 -18.72 13.69 -15.59
N LEU A 19 -18.10 13.40 -14.45
CA LEU A 19 -17.84 14.42 -13.45
C LEU A 19 -16.41 14.94 -13.61
N THR A 20 -16.30 16.04 -14.33
CA THR A 20 -15.07 16.83 -14.53
C THR A 20 -14.81 17.66 -13.27
N ALA A 21 -13.65 17.49 -12.63
CA ALA A 21 -13.18 18.39 -11.58
C ALA A 21 -12.34 19.52 -12.20
N ILE A 22 -12.74 20.76 -11.94
CA ILE A 22 -12.09 21.99 -12.40
C ILE A 22 -10.88 22.30 -11.50
N LEU A 23 -9.69 22.44 -12.10
CA LEU A 23 -8.48 22.95 -11.44
C LEU A 23 -8.42 24.48 -11.66
N MET A 24 -8.51 25.29 -10.59
CA MET A 24 -8.12 26.70 -10.64
C MET A 24 -6.62 26.82 -10.37
N LEU A 25 -5.86 27.21 -11.40
CA LEU A 25 -4.48 27.67 -11.29
C LEU A 25 -4.49 29.20 -11.12
N CYS A 26 -4.03 29.68 -9.96
CA CYS A 26 -3.53 31.05 -9.83
C CYS A 26 -2.01 30.99 -9.82
N GLY A 27 -1.40 31.57 -10.85
CA GLY A 27 0.04 31.82 -10.90
C GLY A 27 0.41 33.17 -10.30
N SER A 28 1.65 33.24 -9.82
CA SER A 28 2.50 34.45 -9.77
C SER A 28 3.96 33.99 -9.65
N GLY A 29 4.84 34.65 -10.41
CA GLY A 29 6.15 34.15 -10.81
C GLY A 29 7.36 34.60 -9.98
N CYS A 30 8.53 34.20 -10.52
CA CYS A 30 9.92 34.58 -10.17
C CYS A 30 10.44 33.98 -8.84
N ASN A 31 11.67 33.46 -8.69
CA ASN A 31 12.95 33.70 -9.38
C ASN A 31 13.89 32.49 -9.13
N LEU A 32 14.66 32.08 -10.14
CA LEU A 32 15.71 31.06 -10.03
C LEU A 32 16.99 31.68 -9.45
N LYS A 33 17.32 31.32 -8.20
CA LYS A 33 18.70 31.36 -7.69
C LYS A 33 19.01 30.04 -6.99
N GLY A 34 20.02 29.36 -7.52
CA GLY A 34 20.52 28.11 -6.99
C GLY A 34 21.13 28.29 -5.60
N SER A 35 20.87 27.31 -4.74
CA SER A 35 21.76 26.91 -3.67
C SER A 35 21.53 25.42 -3.44
N SER A 36 22.53 24.62 -3.81
CA SER A 36 22.60 23.20 -3.53
C SER A 36 22.81 23.00 -2.03
N SER A 37 21.80 22.46 -1.34
CA SER A 37 21.97 21.97 0.03
C SER A 37 20.89 20.94 0.37
N PHE A 38 21.37 19.73 0.65
CA PHE A 38 20.76 18.62 1.41
C PHE A 38 19.36 18.12 0.99
N GLY A 39 19.36 16.88 0.48
CA GLY A 39 18.17 16.06 0.25
C GLY A 39 17.41 15.79 1.54
N GLY A 40 16.48 16.68 1.88
CA GLY A 40 15.34 16.32 2.68
C GLY A 40 14.40 15.49 1.82
N ILE A 41 14.10 14.26 2.24
CA ILE A 41 12.98 13.50 1.68
C ILE A 41 11.75 14.39 1.85
N LEU A 42 11.26 14.97 0.75
CA LEU A 42 9.94 15.59 0.73
C LEU A 42 8.98 14.48 1.12
N LYS A 43 8.50 14.50 2.37
CA LYS A 43 7.36 13.69 2.79
C LYS A 43 6.19 14.18 1.96
N THR A 44 5.95 13.56 0.81
CA THR A 44 4.78 13.85 -0.01
C THR A 44 3.57 13.46 0.82
N GLN A 45 2.95 14.46 1.45
CA GLN A 45 1.72 14.29 2.20
C GLN A 45 0.64 13.86 1.20
N LEU A 46 0.19 12.61 1.33
CA LEU A 46 -0.94 12.10 0.58
C LEU A 46 -2.19 12.88 1.01
N LYS A 47 -2.97 13.38 0.03
CA LYS A 47 -4.35 13.79 0.29
C LYS A 47 -5.15 12.55 0.73
N PRO A 48 -5.74 12.53 1.94
CA PRO A 48 -6.47 11.37 2.43
C PRO A 48 -7.54 10.91 1.43
N ARG A 49 -7.63 9.61 1.20
CA ARG A 49 -8.56 9.00 0.24
C ARG A 49 -9.47 8.01 0.93
N ARG A 50 -10.78 8.20 0.77
CA ARG A 50 -11.82 7.36 1.36
C ARG A 50 -12.29 6.26 0.39
N PHE A 51 -12.51 5.08 0.91
CA PHE A 51 -13.09 3.91 0.26
C PHE A 51 -14.33 3.49 1.04
N GLU A 52 -15.37 3.05 0.35
CA GLU A 52 -16.62 2.61 0.96
C GLU A 52 -17.10 1.32 0.32
N LEU A 53 -17.62 0.43 1.15
CA LEU A 53 -18.30 -0.79 0.75
C LEU A 53 -19.68 -0.80 1.40
N ALA A 54 -20.72 -0.83 0.58
CA ALA A 54 -22.11 -0.81 1.03
C ALA A 54 -22.81 -2.11 0.64
N GLU A 55 -23.55 -2.68 1.58
CA GLU A 55 -24.44 -3.82 1.35
C GLU A 55 -25.84 -3.30 1.00
N HIS A 56 -26.41 -3.79 -0.11
CA HIS A 56 -27.70 -3.33 -0.62
C HIS A 56 -28.81 -4.40 -0.64
N PHE A 57 -28.49 -5.68 -0.46
CA PHE A 57 -29.42 -6.80 -0.62
C PHE A 57 -29.97 -7.34 0.70
N GLY A 58 -29.52 -6.83 1.85
CA GLY A 58 -29.95 -7.27 3.17
C GLY A 58 -29.36 -8.61 3.58
N VAL A 59 -28.22 -9.01 3.02
CA VAL A 59 -27.53 -10.26 3.36
C VAL A 59 -26.22 -9.98 4.08
N SER A 60 -25.86 -10.84 5.04
CA SER A 60 -24.57 -10.76 5.71
C SER A 60 -23.51 -11.50 4.91
N HIS A 61 -22.40 -10.83 4.61
CA HIS A 61 -21.24 -11.43 3.99
C HIS A 61 -20.19 -11.80 5.05
N PRO A 62 -19.64 -13.02 4.98
CA PRO A 62 -18.56 -13.43 5.88
C PRO A 62 -17.28 -12.63 5.61
N GLU A 63 -16.32 -12.79 6.51
CA GLU A 63 -14.99 -12.20 6.35
C GLU A 63 -14.34 -12.68 5.05
N GLN A 64 -13.92 -11.71 4.22
CA GLN A 64 -13.35 -11.96 2.90
C GLN A 64 -12.39 -10.84 2.50
N ILE A 65 -11.60 -11.09 1.45
CA ILE A 65 -10.74 -10.07 0.85
C ILE A 65 -11.56 -9.27 -0.16
N VAL A 66 -11.54 -7.95 -0.03
CA VAL A 66 -12.13 -7.01 -0.99
C VAL A 66 -11.03 -6.14 -1.58
N THR A 67 -11.21 -5.70 -2.83
CA THR A 67 -10.24 -4.87 -3.54
C THR A 67 -10.84 -3.56 -4.02
N PHE A 68 -10.11 -2.47 -3.87
CA PHE A 68 -10.45 -1.16 -4.43
C PHE A 68 -9.43 -0.76 -5.48
N GLU A 69 -9.90 -0.19 -6.59
CA GLU A 69 -9.04 0.40 -7.60
C GLU A 69 -8.35 1.65 -7.06
N LEU A 70 -7.06 1.77 -7.38
CA LEU A 70 -6.24 2.93 -7.09
C LEU A 70 -5.94 3.69 -8.40
N PRO A 71 -5.95 5.02 -8.35
CA PRO A 71 -5.42 5.83 -9.45
C PRO A 71 -3.97 5.47 -9.77
N GLN A 72 -3.59 5.65 -11.03
CA GLN A 72 -2.29 5.25 -11.60
C GLN A 72 -1.04 5.77 -10.87
N HIS A 73 -1.18 6.78 -9.99
CA HIS A 73 -0.09 7.39 -9.23
C HIS A 73 -0.40 7.51 -7.73
N ALA A 74 -1.23 6.61 -7.18
CA ALA A 74 -1.40 6.52 -5.74
C ALA A 74 -0.06 6.13 -5.08
N PRO A 75 0.39 6.81 -4.02
CA PRO A 75 1.57 6.37 -3.29
C PRO A 75 1.30 5.02 -2.62
N THR A 76 2.23 4.10 -2.80
CA THR A 76 2.17 2.73 -2.27
C THR A 76 3.14 2.48 -1.12
N SER A 77 3.81 3.53 -0.64
CA SER A 77 4.74 3.47 0.48
C SER A 77 4.50 4.66 1.41
N GLY A 78 4.81 4.50 2.70
CA GLY A 78 4.60 5.55 3.71
C GLY A 78 3.13 5.89 3.94
N VAL A 79 2.22 4.93 3.72
CA VAL A 79 0.77 5.11 3.81
C VAL A 79 0.15 4.11 4.77
N TRP A 80 -0.96 4.51 5.38
CA TRP A 80 -1.74 3.75 6.34
C TRP A 80 -3.19 3.70 5.93
N LEU A 81 -3.85 2.58 6.18
CA LEU A 81 -5.29 2.44 6.01
C LEU A 81 -5.94 2.41 7.39
N VAL A 82 -6.88 3.32 7.63
CA VAL A 82 -7.65 3.37 8.87
C VAL A 82 -9.13 3.15 8.59
N ASN A 83 -9.85 2.52 9.51
CA ASN A 83 -11.30 2.39 9.45
C ASN A 83 -12.03 3.62 10.01
N GLU A 84 -13.36 3.55 10.07
CA GLU A 84 -14.25 4.56 10.67
C GLU A 84 -13.87 4.97 12.10
N ALA A 85 -13.36 4.02 12.90
CA ALA A 85 -12.91 4.25 14.27
C ALA A 85 -11.47 4.79 14.34
N SER A 86 -10.87 5.14 13.21
CA SER A 86 -9.46 5.54 13.09
C SER A 86 -8.44 4.47 13.52
N ASN A 87 -8.86 3.21 13.59
CA ASN A 87 -7.97 2.09 13.87
C ASN A 87 -7.27 1.66 12.58
N ALA A 88 -5.97 1.35 12.68
CA ALA A 88 -5.18 0.82 11.57
C ALA A 88 -5.71 -0.55 11.14
N VAL A 89 -5.82 -0.76 9.84
CA VAL A 89 -6.34 -2.00 9.23
C VAL A 89 -5.26 -2.62 8.36
N PRO A 90 -5.01 -3.94 8.44
CA PRO A 90 -4.13 -4.64 7.52
C PRO A 90 -4.60 -4.51 6.07
N PHE A 91 -3.67 -4.20 5.17
CA PHE A 91 -3.95 -4.07 3.75
C PHE A 91 -2.73 -4.48 2.92
N GLN A 92 -2.96 -4.76 1.64
CA GLN A 92 -1.90 -5.06 0.69
C GLN A 92 -2.16 -4.37 -0.65
N PHE A 93 -1.11 -3.84 -1.28
CA PHE A 93 -1.18 -3.43 -2.67
C PHE A 93 -1.03 -4.64 -3.58
N VAL A 94 -1.97 -4.80 -4.52
CA VAL A 94 -1.95 -5.88 -5.52
C VAL A 94 -1.95 -5.32 -6.93
N GLU A 95 -1.72 -6.18 -7.92
CA GLU A 95 -1.62 -5.81 -9.34
C GLU A 95 -0.62 -4.66 -9.61
N GLY A 96 0.54 -4.70 -8.94
CA GLY A 96 1.59 -3.70 -9.09
C GLY A 96 1.24 -2.32 -8.51
N GLY A 97 0.36 -2.26 -7.51
CA GLY A 97 -0.04 -1.01 -6.87
C GLY A 97 -1.29 -0.37 -7.44
N ARG A 98 -1.95 -1.01 -8.41
CA ARG A 98 -3.20 -0.53 -9.00
C ARG A 98 -4.43 -0.85 -8.14
N LYS A 99 -4.32 -1.78 -7.20
CA LYS A 99 -5.42 -2.15 -6.30
C LYS A 99 -4.96 -2.20 -4.85
N LEU A 100 -5.87 -1.83 -3.96
CA LEU A 100 -5.76 -1.97 -2.52
C LEU A 100 -6.64 -3.15 -2.09
N ALA A 101 -6.04 -4.19 -1.50
CA ALA A 101 -6.74 -5.32 -0.91
C ALA A 101 -6.80 -5.18 0.62
N LEU A 102 -7.95 -5.46 1.21
CA LEU A 102 -8.14 -5.52 2.67
C LEU A 102 -9.09 -6.67 3.04
N ARG A 103 -9.00 -7.15 4.27
CA ARG A 103 -9.87 -8.19 4.81
C ARG A 103 -10.98 -7.56 5.66
N THR A 104 -12.24 -7.89 5.38
CA THR A 104 -13.41 -7.36 6.12
C THR A 104 -14.60 -8.29 6.00
N ASP A 105 -15.49 -8.23 6.99
CA ASP A 105 -16.88 -8.69 6.87
C ASP A 105 -17.77 -7.55 6.35
N LEU A 106 -19.01 -7.87 6.00
CA LEU A 106 -20.02 -6.88 5.68
C LEU A 106 -21.41 -7.38 6.12
N PRO A 107 -21.88 -6.99 7.32
CA PRO A 107 -23.22 -7.36 7.79
C PRO A 107 -24.34 -6.83 6.88
N ALA A 108 -25.52 -7.44 6.95
CA ALA A 108 -26.71 -6.99 6.21
C ALA A 108 -26.99 -5.50 6.44
N HIS A 109 -27.22 -4.76 5.34
CA HIS A 109 -27.46 -3.31 5.33
C HIS A 109 -26.35 -2.44 5.92
N ALA A 110 -25.15 -2.98 6.14
CA ALA A 110 -24.03 -2.22 6.67
C ALA A 110 -23.33 -1.42 5.56
N VAL A 111 -22.67 -0.35 5.98
CA VAL A 111 -21.66 0.34 5.21
C VAL A 111 -20.37 0.27 6.01
N ARG A 112 -19.28 -0.08 5.34
CA ARG A 112 -17.92 -0.02 5.88
C ARG A 112 -17.14 1.05 5.13
N SER A 113 -16.34 1.83 5.83
CA SER A 113 -15.45 2.80 5.20
C SER A 113 -14.04 2.80 5.75
N TRP A 114 -13.09 3.12 4.86
CA TRP A 114 -11.68 3.19 5.16
C TRP A 114 -11.05 4.43 4.54
N THR A 115 -10.00 4.94 5.16
CA THR A 115 -9.24 6.09 4.67
C THR A 115 -7.76 5.73 4.54
N LEU A 116 -7.21 5.85 3.32
CA LEU A 116 -5.78 5.77 3.07
C LEU A 116 -5.17 7.15 3.30
N THR A 117 -4.24 7.23 4.24
CA THR A 117 -3.58 8.47 4.68
C THR A 117 -2.06 8.30 4.72
N THR A 118 -1.33 9.40 4.79
CA THR A 118 0.11 9.37 5.09
C THR A 118 0.33 8.80 6.48
N ALA A 119 1.35 7.96 6.64
CA ALA A 119 1.85 7.54 7.94
C ALA A 119 2.34 8.76 8.74
N THR A 120 1.81 8.99 9.93
CA THR A 120 2.43 9.91 10.90
C THR A 120 3.24 9.11 11.92
N SER A 121 4.31 9.70 12.47
CA SER A 121 5.15 9.07 13.50
C SER A 121 4.37 8.68 14.77
N ASP A 122 3.24 9.35 14.99
CA ASP A 122 2.46 9.28 16.22
C ASP A 122 1.31 8.27 16.10
N GLN A 123 1.06 7.77 14.88
CA GLN A 123 0.12 6.67 14.69
C GLN A 123 0.73 5.41 15.31
N ARG A 124 0.11 4.95 16.40
CA ARG A 124 0.46 3.70 17.08
C ARG A 124 0.54 2.61 16.01
N PRO A 125 1.66 1.86 15.91
CA PRO A 125 1.77 0.70 15.04
C PRO A 125 0.46 -0.08 15.08
N TRP A 126 -0.04 -0.52 13.92
CA TRP A 126 -0.99 -1.63 13.90
C TRP A 126 -0.48 -2.63 14.95
N ASP A 127 -1.25 -2.85 16.01
CA ASP A 127 -0.90 -3.84 17.03
C ASP A 127 -1.03 -5.16 16.27
N PRO A 128 0.09 -5.74 15.80
CA PRO A 128 0.00 -6.96 15.05
C PRO A 128 -0.73 -7.94 15.96
N ASP A 129 -1.65 -8.71 15.40
CA ASP A 129 -1.96 -9.95 16.08
C ASP A 129 -0.60 -10.64 16.30
N PRO A 130 -0.15 -10.83 17.55
CA PRO A 130 1.18 -11.38 17.82
C PRO A 130 1.35 -12.77 17.19
N ASP A 131 0.25 -13.39 16.77
CA ASP A 131 0.24 -14.68 16.11
C ASP A 131 0.47 -14.59 14.59
N LEU A 132 0.40 -13.40 13.97
CA LEU A 132 0.48 -13.24 12.51
C LEU A 132 1.91 -13.09 11.98
N VAL A 133 2.66 -12.08 12.43
CA VAL A 133 4.08 -11.91 12.11
C VAL A 133 4.81 -11.23 13.27
N THR A 134 5.82 -11.87 13.85
CA THR A 134 6.69 -11.27 14.87
C THR A 134 8.07 -10.96 14.31
N LEU A 135 8.61 -9.80 14.70
CA LEU A 135 9.96 -9.38 14.39
C LEU A 135 10.77 -9.39 15.69
N THR A 136 11.85 -10.18 15.73
CA THR A 136 12.85 -10.13 16.80
C THR A 136 14.15 -9.58 16.24
N GLU A 137 14.69 -8.55 16.88
CA GLU A 137 15.95 -7.94 16.49
C GLU A 137 17.09 -8.47 17.36
N THR A 138 18.17 -8.91 16.72
CA THR A 138 19.43 -9.29 17.38
C THR A 138 20.55 -8.31 16.99
N GLU A 139 21.75 -8.52 17.50
CA GLU A 139 22.91 -7.69 17.12
C GLU A 139 23.25 -7.79 15.62
N THR A 140 23.09 -8.97 15.01
CA THR A 140 23.61 -9.26 13.66
C THR A 140 22.52 -9.47 12.61
N HIS A 141 21.29 -9.77 13.02
CA HIS A 141 20.19 -10.10 12.10
C HIS A 141 18.81 -9.81 12.69
N TYR A 142 17.81 -9.81 11.81
CA TYR A 142 16.40 -9.81 12.14
C TYR A 142 15.82 -11.22 12.00
N GLU A 143 15.00 -11.64 12.94
CA GLU A 143 14.16 -12.84 12.82
C GLU A 143 12.72 -12.42 12.54
N LEU A 144 12.16 -12.89 11.43
CA LEU A 144 10.77 -12.67 11.07
C LEU A 144 10.04 -14.01 11.15
N LEU A 145 9.06 -14.14 12.04
CA LEU A 145 8.27 -15.37 12.24
C LEU A 145 6.81 -15.11 11.90
N ASN A 146 6.08 -16.10 11.40
CA ASN A 146 4.62 -16.00 11.18
C ASN A 146 3.81 -17.12 11.87
N GLY A 147 4.36 -17.67 12.96
CA GLY A 147 3.83 -18.84 13.65
C GLY A 147 4.12 -20.18 12.97
N LEU A 148 4.08 -20.25 11.63
CA LEU A 148 4.30 -21.48 10.85
C LEU A 148 5.72 -21.65 10.30
N THR A 149 6.41 -20.55 10.05
CA THR A 149 7.77 -20.52 9.51
C THR A 149 8.48 -19.25 10.01
N GLY A 150 9.75 -19.11 9.66
CA GLY A 150 10.50 -17.90 9.93
C GLY A 150 11.71 -17.75 9.04
N ILE A 151 12.23 -16.53 8.94
CA ILE A 151 13.45 -16.22 8.20
C ILE A 151 14.39 -15.35 9.04
N ARG A 152 15.69 -15.52 8.82
CA ARG A 152 16.73 -14.62 9.33
C ARG A 152 17.30 -13.77 8.21
N VAL A 153 17.28 -12.46 8.40
CA VAL A 153 17.82 -11.48 7.44
C VAL A 153 18.97 -10.73 8.11
N PRO A 154 20.17 -10.65 7.52
CA PRO A 154 21.29 -9.98 8.16
C PRO A 154 21.01 -8.48 8.28
N LYS A 155 21.58 -7.83 9.29
CA LYS A 155 21.64 -6.37 9.31
C LYS A 155 22.54 -5.86 8.19
N ALA A 156 22.28 -4.63 7.76
CA ALA A 156 23.11 -3.99 6.76
C ALA A 156 24.56 -3.92 7.25
N VAL A 157 25.47 -4.35 6.38
CA VAL A 157 26.91 -4.24 6.61
C VAL A 157 27.52 -3.26 5.61
N ASP A 158 28.62 -2.62 5.98
CA ASP A 158 29.35 -1.76 5.05
C ASP A 158 29.93 -2.63 3.92
N CYS A 159 29.59 -2.26 2.68
CA CYS A 159 30.04 -2.95 1.47
C CYS A 159 31.43 -2.49 0.99
N ASN A 160 32.03 -1.48 1.64
CA ASN A 160 33.35 -0.95 1.30
C ASN A 160 34.51 -1.63 2.05
N VAL A 161 34.19 -2.57 2.94
CA VAL A 161 35.19 -3.33 3.72
C VAL A 161 35.41 -4.70 3.08
N THR A 162 36.64 -5.22 3.17
CA THR A 162 37.03 -6.58 2.72
C THR A 162 36.37 -7.72 3.52
N GLN A 163 35.33 -7.43 4.30
CA GLN A 163 34.61 -8.46 5.03
C GLN A 163 33.73 -9.27 4.09
N LYS A 164 33.53 -10.54 4.44
CA LYS A 164 32.58 -11.41 3.76
C LYS A 164 31.18 -10.83 3.85
N LEU A 165 30.54 -10.61 2.70
CA LEU A 165 29.17 -10.12 2.64
C LEU A 165 28.22 -11.22 3.12
N PRO A 166 27.36 -10.96 4.11
CA PRO A 166 26.39 -11.94 4.54
C PRO A 166 25.41 -12.24 3.41
N ALA A 167 25.07 -13.51 3.23
CA ALA A 167 24.01 -13.92 2.33
C ALA A 167 22.67 -13.26 2.73
N PRO A 168 21.81 -12.85 1.79
CA PRO A 168 20.55 -12.18 2.11
C PRO A 168 19.61 -12.95 3.04
N LEU A 169 19.70 -14.28 3.04
CA LEU A 169 19.00 -15.17 3.96
C LEU A 169 20.03 -15.95 4.79
N GLN A 170 19.96 -15.80 6.10
CA GLN A 170 20.89 -16.43 7.06
C GLN A 170 20.36 -17.75 7.62
N GLY A 171 19.04 -17.96 7.52
CA GLY A 171 18.39 -19.19 7.97
C GLY A 171 16.89 -19.14 7.75
N VAL A 172 16.27 -20.32 7.77
CA VAL A 172 14.83 -20.54 7.66
C VAL A 172 14.38 -21.40 8.83
N ARG A 173 13.32 -21.00 9.52
CA ARG A 173 12.69 -21.78 10.59
C ARG A 173 11.62 -22.68 9.98
N MET A 174 11.76 -23.97 10.20
CA MET A 174 10.80 -24.96 9.77
C MET A 174 9.56 -24.93 10.68
N ARG A 175 8.49 -25.62 10.23
CA ARG A 175 7.21 -25.66 10.95
C ARG A 175 7.30 -26.29 12.34
N ASP A 176 8.22 -27.23 12.54
CA ASP A 176 8.53 -27.83 13.84
C ASP A 176 9.28 -26.88 14.78
N GLY A 177 9.60 -25.67 14.31
CA GLY A 177 10.31 -24.65 15.05
C GLY A 177 11.84 -24.75 14.95
N GLN A 178 12.37 -25.76 14.25
CA GLN A 178 13.80 -25.95 14.05
C GLN A 178 14.33 -24.95 13.00
N TRP A 179 15.48 -24.34 13.27
CA TRP A 179 16.18 -23.50 12.29
C TRP A 179 17.11 -24.33 11.41
N VAL A 180 17.03 -24.07 10.10
CA VAL A 180 17.93 -24.59 9.07
C VAL A 180 18.74 -23.42 8.50
N GLY A 181 20.06 -23.56 8.43
CA GLY A 181 20.98 -22.43 8.26
C GLY A 181 21.28 -21.80 9.62
N GLN A 182 22.48 -22.03 10.15
CA GLN A 182 22.84 -21.75 11.55
C GLN A 182 23.57 -20.41 11.78
N GLY A 183 23.61 -19.52 10.78
CA GLY A 183 24.26 -18.20 10.90
C GLY A 183 25.63 -18.10 10.22
N GLU A 184 25.98 -16.85 9.93
CA GLU A 184 27.06 -16.30 9.08
C GLU A 184 27.28 -17.03 7.74
N ASN A 185 26.19 -17.31 7.05
CA ASN A 185 26.29 -17.61 5.62
C ASN A 185 26.77 -16.35 4.91
N SER A 186 27.81 -16.49 4.10
CA SER A 186 28.39 -15.39 3.34
C SER A 186 28.38 -15.73 1.85
N LEU A 187 28.28 -14.69 1.03
CA LEU A 187 28.56 -14.81 -0.40
C LEU A 187 30.05 -15.13 -0.56
N ALA A 188 30.36 -16.10 -1.41
CA ALA A 188 31.72 -16.54 -1.70
C ALA A 188 32.51 -15.49 -2.48
#